data_AF-A0A6G0TTG6-F1
#
_entry.id   AF-A0A6G0TTG6-F1
#
_cell.length_a   1.000
_cell.length_b   1.000
_cell.length_c   1.000
_cell.angle_alpha   90.00
_cell.angle_beta   90.00
_cell.angle_gamma   90.00
#
_symmetry.space_group_name_H-M   'P 1'
#
loop_
_entity.id
_entity.type
_entity.pdbx_description
1 polymer ?
#
loop_
_entity_poly.entity_id
_entity_poly.type
_entity_poly.pdbx_seq_one_letter_code
_entity_poly.pdbx_strand_id
1 'polypeptide(L)'
;MHIGCEIRCEKTLEKLFEGAVVGSKVARMISGRWTDFGATVADNQTALDFYLDRATRARLLLDGRRMQDVRMRSYRAAPVMVATATGDLAAVAMLLRYGPDERSVRGAIQYLRRRSADRDRGPSFPDRDHSCLELLLRAVACEHGSVDGFGSFDESGYAVDESGGNEDESGGNKDESGCGVNVVPALLHLARCAVRKALHENFSLPHGIPQLPVPRSLVSYLDLEC
;
A
#
# COMPACT_ATOMS: atom_id res chain seq x y z
N MET A 1 22.05 -18.67 1.34
CA MET A 1 22.43 -18.08 2.65
C MET A 1 23.06 -16.69 2.53
N HIS A 2 22.87 -15.96 1.41
CA HIS A 2 23.46 -14.61 1.19
C HIS A 2 22.52 -13.43 1.52
N ILE A 3 21.19 -13.61 1.46
CA ILE A 3 20.22 -12.52 1.71
C ILE A 3 20.25 -12.01 3.16
N GLY A 4 20.58 -12.86 4.13
CA GLY A 4 20.65 -12.47 5.54
C GLY A 4 21.76 -11.47 5.87
N CYS A 5 22.78 -11.34 5.02
CA CYS A 5 23.87 -10.38 5.22
C CYS A 5 23.53 -9.00 4.61
N GLU A 6 22.89 -8.96 3.44
CA GLU A 6 22.49 -7.69 2.79
C GLU A 6 21.44 -6.93 3.60
N ILE A 7 20.39 -7.61 4.10
CA ILE A 7 19.35 -6.96 4.92
C ILE A 7 19.94 -6.35 6.20
N ARG A 8 20.95 -7.01 6.78
CA ARG A 8 21.60 -6.59 8.02
C ARG A 8 22.53 -5.39 7.83
N CYS A 9 23.04 -5.18 6.62
CA CYS A 9 23.93 -4.08 6.27
C CYS A 9 23.19 -2.87 5.68
N GLU A 10 22.17 -3.08 4.83
CA GLU A 10 21.49 -1.96 4.15
C GLU A 10 20.33 -1.37 4.99
N LYS A 11 19.81 -2.12 5.97
CA LYS A 11 18.63 -1.75 6.77
C LYS A 11 17.42 -1.36 5.89
N THR A 12 17.34 -1.89 4.67
CA THR A 12 16.22 -1.70 3.75
C THR A 12 15.85 -3.02 3.10
N LEU A 13 14.58 -3.11 2.68
CA LEU A 13 14.07 -4.21 1.86
C LEU A 13 13.86 -3.75 0.41
N GLU A 14 14.46 -2.62 0.05
CA GLU A 14 14.11 -1.85 -1.14
C GLU A 14 14.39 -2.61 -2.43
N LYS A 15 15.56 -3.26 -2.54
CA LYS A 15 15.91 -4.07 -3.72
C LYS A 15 14.91 -5.19 -4.02
N LEU A 16 14.30 -5.74 -2.97
CA LEU A 16 13.27 -6.77 -3.11
C LEU A 16 11.97 -6.20 -3.67
N PHE A 17 11.60 -4.97 -3.29
CA PHE A 17 10.40 -4.30 -3.80
C PHE A 17 10.62 -3.67 -5.18
N GLU A 18 11.78 -3.07 -5.47
CA GLU A 18 12.05 -2.36 -6.72
C GLU A 18 11.77 -3.22 -7.96
N GLY A 19 12.29 -4.46 -7.96
CA GLY A 19 12.11 -5.36 -9.09
C GLY A 19 10.68 -5.84 -9.29
N ALA A 20 9.93 -5.98 -8.20
CA ALA A 20 8.57 -6.50 -8.21
C ALA A 20 7.51 -5.41 -8.46
N VAL A 21 7.82 -4.16 -8.10
CA VAL A 21 6.87 -3.03 -8.10
C VAL A 21 7.13 -2.04 -9.24
N VAL A 22 8.40 -1.79 -9.58
CA VAL A 22 8.82 -0.81 -10.59
C VAL A 22 9.34 -1.50 -11.86
N GLY A 23 9.76 -2.75 -11.71
CA GLY A 23 10.23 -3.61 -12.79
C GLY A 23 11.73 -3.52 -13.01
N SER A 24 12.32 -4.63 -13.47
CA SER A 24 13.77 -4.86 -13.50
C SER A 24 14.55 -3.83 -14.32
N LYS A 25 13.93 -3.26 -15.36
CA LYS A 25 14.58 -2.24 -16.21
C LYS A 25 14.72 -0.90 -15.51
N VAL A 26 13.68 -0.46 -14.80
CA VAL A 26 13.69 0.81 -14.06
C VAL A 26 14.51 0.67 -12.78
N ALA A 27 14.39 -0.47 -12.09
CA ALA A 27 15.26 -0.81 -10.97
C ALA A 27 16.75 -0.74 -11.36
N ARG A 28 17.12 -1.23 -12.55
CA ARG A 28 18.49 -1.10 -13.09
C ARG A 28 18.90 0.35 -13.36
N MET A 29 17.98 1.21 -13.81
CA MET A 29 18.30 2.62 -14.04
C MET A 29 18.55 3.36 -12.72
N ILE A 30 17.79 3.03 -11.66
CA ILE A 30 17.82 3.73 -10.38
C ILE A 30 18.96 3.20 -9.48
N SER A 31 19.10 1.87 -9.37
CA SER A 31 20.10 1.23 -8.52
C SER A 31 21.44 0.98 -9.22
N GLY A 32 21.51 1.13 -10.55
CA GLY A 32 22.69 0.79 -11.35
C GLY A 32 22.98 -0.72 -11.47
N ARG A 33 22.12 -1.59 -10.91
CA ARG A 33 22.29 -3.05 -10.89
C ARG A 33 21.01 -3.77 -11.31
N TRP A 34 21.15 -4.98 -11.85
CA TRP A 34 20.01 -5.87 -12.01
C TRP A 34 19.40 -6.25 -10.65
N THR A 35 18.10 -6.48 -10.62
CA THR A 35 17.40 -6.99 -9.44
C THR A 35 17.95 -8.35 -9.03
N ASP A 36 18.06 -8.61 -7.73
CA ASP A 36 18.78 -9.77 -7.20
C ASP A 36 18.11 -11.13 -7.49
N PHE A 37 16.86 -11.13 -7.99
CA PHE A 37 16.03 -12.33 -8.12
C PHE A 37 15.81 -12.80 -9.57
N GLY A 38 15.54 -11.89 -10.51
CA GLY A 38 15.34 -12.28 -11.91
C GLY A 38 15.34 -11.13 -12.90
N ALA A 39 15.37 -11.46 -14.20
CA ALA A 39 15.33 -10.49 -15.28
C ALA A 39 13.90 -9.98 -15.56
N THR A 40 12.88 -10.73 -15.12
CA THR A 40 11.47 -10.42 -15.36
C THR A 40 10.76 -9.92 -14.10
N VAL A 41 9.66 -9.19 -14.29
CA VAL A 41 8.80 -8.73 -13.18
C VAL A 41 8.17 -9.92 -12.45
N ALA A 42 7.78 -10.97 -13.17
CA ALA A 42 7.16 -12.16 -12.59
C ALA A 42 8.11 -12.92 -11.65
N ASP A 43 9.40 -13.02 -12.00
CA ASP A 43 10.41 -13.65 -11.12
C ASP A 43 10.57 -12.86 -9.82
N ASN A 44 10.65 -11.53 -9.94
CA ASN A 44 10.75 -10.63 -8.78
C ASN A 44 9.49 -10.68 -7.91
N GLN A 45 8.31 -10.75 -8.52
CA GLN A 45 7.03 -10.93 -7.81
C GLN A 45 6.97 -12.27 -7.08
N THR A 46 7.44 -13.36 -7.71
CA THR A 46 7.52 -14.68 -7.07
C THR A 46 8.48 -14.65 -5.87
N ALA A 47 9.62 -13.99 -6.02
CA ALA A 47 10.56 -13.81 -4.92
C ALA A 47 9.95 -12.96 -3.79
N LEU A 48 9.30 -11.85 -4.11
CA LEU A 48 8.65 -10.98 -3.13
C LEU A 48 7.57 -11.74 -2.34
N ASP A 49 6.71 -12.51 -3.02
CA ASP A 49 5.69 -13.34 -2.36
C ASP A 49 6.31 -14.37 -1.41
N PHE A 50 7.39 -15.05 -1.84
CA PHE A 50 8.12 -15.99 -0.99
C PHE A 50 8.62 -15.35 0.31
N TYR A 51 9.19 -14.14 0.24
CA TYR A 51 9.67 -13.45 1.44
C TYR A 51 8.53 -12.91 2.31
N LEU A 52 7.46 -12.40 1.70
CA LEU A 52 6.28 -11.92 2.43
C LEU A 52 5.60 -13.06 3.21
N ASP A 53 5.42 -14.24 2.60
CA ASP A 53 4.91 -15.44 3.26
C ASP A 53 5.81 -15.81 4.46
N ARG A 54 7.13 -15.90 4.23
CA ARG A 54 8.04 -16.35 5.29
C ARG A 54 8.15 -15.35 6.43
N ALA A 55 8.17 -14.04 6.12
CA ALA A 55 8.21 -12.97 7.11
C ALA A 55 6.92 -12.95 7.95
N THR A 56 5.77 -13.13 7.31
CA THR A 56 4.48 -13.20 8.00
C THR A 56 4.42 -14.41 8.94
N ARG A 57 4.77 -15.60 8.45
CA ARG A 57 4.78 -16.83 9.27
C ARG A 57 5.77 -16.76 10.44
N ALA A 58 6.91 -16.09 10.23
CA ALA A 58 7.91 -15.88 11.26
C ALA A 58 7.61 -14.66 12.16
N ARG A 59 6.50 -13.95 11.93
CA ARG A 59 6.10 -12.73 12.66
C ARG A 59 7.22 -11.68 12.74
N LEU A 60 7.95 -11.53 11.64
CA LEU A 60 9.10 -10.63 11.59
C LEU A 60 8.64 -9.18 11.56
N LEU A 61 9.31 -8.38 12.39
CA LEU A 61 9.18 -6.94 12.41
C LEU A 61 10.56 -6.32 12.15
N LEU A 62 10.62 -5.37 11.23
CA LEU A 62 11.79 -4.54 10.97
C LEU A 62 11.47 -3.12 11.44
N ASP A 63 12.22 -2.60 12.40
CA ASP A 63 11.96 -1.29 13.02
C ASP A 63 10.51 -1.13 13.51
N GLY A 64 9.95 -2.20 14.09
CA GLY A 64 8.56 -2.24 14.59
C GLY A 64 7.49 -2.33 13.49
N ARG A 65 7.88 -2.44 12.22
CA ARG A 65 6.96 -2.53 11.07
C ARG A 65 7.01 -3.90 10.42
N ARG A 66 5.91 -4.30 9.79
CA ARG A 66 5.88 -5.51 8.97
C ARG A 66 6.56 -5.25 7.65
N MET A 67 6.95 -6.32 6.99
CA MET A 67 7.70 -6.28 5.74
C MET A 67 7.04 -5.40 4.66
N GLN A 68 5.73 -5.54 4.45
CA GLN A 68 4.96 -4.74 3.48
C GLN A 68 4.84 -3.25 3.83
N ASP A 69 5.15 -2.87 5.08
CA ASP A 69 5.06 -1.50 5.60
C ASP A 69 6.43 -0.82 5.73
N VAL A 70 7.51 -1.54 5.43
CA VAL A 70 8.87 -0.98 5.42
C VAL A 70 8.99 -0.02 4.24
N ARG A 71 9.25 1.25 4.55
CA ARG A 71 9.40 2.30 3.53
C ARG A 71 10.59 2.03 2.62
N MET A 72 10.40 2.27 1.33
CA MET A 72 11.47 2.29 0.33
C MET A 72 12.19 3.63 0.44
N ARG A 73 13.49 3.67 0.71
CA ARG A 73 14.20 4.91 1.07
C ARG A 73 14.41 5.83 -0.13
N SER A 74 14.69 5.28 -1.31
CA SER A 74 14.88 6.08 -2.54
C SER A 74 13.58 6.74 -2.99
N TYR A 75 12.43 6.10 -2.72
CA TYR A 75 11.10 6.59 -3.06
C TYR A 75 10.42 7.35 -1.92
N ARG A 76 10.94 7.22 -0.69
CA ARG A 76 10.39 7.79 0.56
C ARG A 76 8.90 7.46 0.79
N ALA A 77 8.48 6.30 0.30
CA ALA A 77 7.08 5.87 0.31
C ALA A 77 6.95 4.41 0.73
N ALA A 78 5.74 4.02 1.14
CA ALA A 78 5.43 2.61 1.38
C ALA A 78 5.36 1.86 0.03
N PRO A 79 5.68 0.56 -0.02
CA PRO A 79 5.64 -0.23 -1.25
C PRO A 79 4.30 -0.12 -2.01
N VAL A 80 3.16 -0.07 -1.28
CA VAL A 80 1.83 0.05 -1.88
C VAL A 80 1.64 1.38 -2.62
N MET A 81 2.22 2.47 -2.12
CA MET A 81 2.19 3.77 -2.79
C MET A 81 2.97 3.73 -4.09
N VAL A 82 4.16 3.12 -4.07
CA VAL A 82 5.00 3.01 -5.26
C VAL A 82 4.32 2.14 -6.32
N ALA A 83 3.74 0.99 -5.93
CA ALA A 83 2.98 0.12 -6.82
C ALA A 83 1.77 0.81 -7.44
N THR A 84 1.10 1.65 -6.66
CA THR A 84 -0.01 2.46 -7.14
C THR A 84 0.45 3.51 -8.14
N ALA A 85 1.56 4.19 -7.86
CA ALA A 85 2.11 5.23 -8.73
C ALA A 85 2.60 4.67 -10.08
N THR A 86 3.14 3.45 -10.09
CA THR A 86 3.55 2.72 -11.30
C THR A 86 2.38 2.10 -12.06
N GLY A 87 1.19 2.02 -11.44
CA GLY A 87 0.00 1.41 -12.04
C GLY A 87 0.13 -0.11 -12.21
N ASP A 88 0.95 -0.76 -11.38
CA ASP A 88 1.10 -2.22 -11.37
C ASP A 88 0.04 -2.87 -10.49
N LEU A 89 -1.08 -3.26 -11.11
CA LEU A 89 -2.19 -3.91 -10.44
C LEU A 89 -1.79 -5.21 -9.72
N ALA A 90 -0.86 -5.99 -10.28
CA ALA A 90 -0.43 -7.26 -9.68
C ALA A 90 0.38 -7.02 -8.41
N ALA A 91 1.28 -6.04 -8.43
CA ALA A 91 2.02 -5.63 -7.23
C ALA A 91 1.08 -5.05 -6.15
N VAL A 92 0.11 -4.22 -6.53
CA VAL A 92 -0.90 -3.69 -5.59
C VAL A 92 -1.72 -4.84 -4.96
N ALA A 93 -2.20 -5.78 -5.77
CA ALA A 93 -2.95 -6.95 -5.30
C ALA A 93 -2.14 -7.80 -4.31
N MET A 94 -0.88 -8.11 -4.67
CA MET A 94 0.03 -8.86 -3.83
C MET A 94 0.23 -8.17 -2.47
N LEU A 95 0.54 -6.87 -2.46
CA LEU A 95 0.76 -6.14 -1.22
C LEU A 95 -0.52 -6.09 -0.37
N LEU A 96 -1.67 -5.79 -0.98
CA LEU A 96 -2.96 -5.74 -0.29
C LEU A 96 -3.34 -7.07 0.36
N ARG A 97 -2.98 -8.20 -0.25
CA ARG A 97 -3.22 -9.54 0.29
C ARG A 97 -2.59 -9.75 1.66
N TYR A 98 -1.37 -9.23 1.89
CA TYR A 98 -0.69 -9.26 3.19
C TYR A 98 -1.18 -8.17 4.17
N GLY A 99 -2.03 -7.25 3.71
CA GLY A 99 -2.60 -6.17 4.51
C GLY A 99 -1.55 -5.12 4.87
N PRO A 100 -1.29 -4.14 4.01
CA PRO A 100 -0.44 -3.01 4.34
C PRO A 100 -1.19 -2.03 5.24
N ASP A 101 -0.44 -1.12 5.87
CA ASP A 101 -0.97 -0.11 6.78
C ASP A 101 -2.07 0.74 6.12
N GLU A 102 -3.19 0.90 6.82
CA GLU A 102 -4.39 1.57 6.32
C GLU A 102 -4.09 3.01 5.89
N ARG A 103 -3.18 3.71 6.59
CA ARG A 103 -2.78 5.08 6.23
C ARG A 103 -2.09 5.12 4.86
N SER A 104 -1.27 4.12 4.56
CA SER A 104 -0.58 4.02 3.27
C SER A 104 -1.58 3.70 2.14
N VAL A 105 -2.57 2.85 2.40
CA VAL A 105 -3.63 2.54 1.42
C VAL A 105 -4.50 3.78 1.14
N ARG A 106 -4.88 4.53 2.18
CA ARG A 106 -5.61 5.80 2.03
C ARG A 106 -4.81 6.84 1.26
N GLY A 107 -3.51 6.97 1.53
CA GLY A 107 -2.62 7.82 0.73
C GLY A 107 -2.62 7.44 -0.75
N ALA A 108 -2.65 6.15 -1.06
CA ALA A 108 -2.65 5.64 -2.44
C ALA A 108 -3.95 5.97 -3.17
N ILE A 109 -5.09 5.83 -2.48
CA ILE A 109 -6.42 6.23 -2.97
C ILE A 109 -6.45 7.72 -3.27
N GLN A 110 -5.98 8.56 -2.34
CA GLN A 110 -5.92 10.01 -2.53
C GLN A 110 -5.01 10.40 -3.69
N TYR A 111 -3.86 9.75 -3.84
CA TYR A 111 -2.95 9.96 -4.96
C TYR A 111 -3.64 9.68 -6.30
N LEU A 112 -4.31 8.53 -6.46
CA LEU A 112 -5.02 8.20 -7.70
C LEU A 112 -6.17 9.17 -7.98
N ARG A 113 -6.94 9.57 -6.97
CA ARG A 113 -8.03 10.55 -7.13
C ARG A 113 -7.53 11.92 -7.62
N ARG A 114 -6.41 12.41 -7.07
CA ARG A 114 -5.77 13.66 -7.54
C ARG A 114 -5.29 13.51 -8.98
N ARG A 115 -4.56 12.43 -9.25
CA ARG A 115 -4.05 12.12 -10.59
C ARG A 115 -5.16 11.96 -11.64
N SER A 116 -6.34 11.43 -11.27
CA SER A 116 -7.50 11.37 -12.16
C SER A 116 -8.12 12.75 -12.41
N ALA A 117 -8.20 13.61 -11.38
CA ALA A 117 -8.75 14.96 -11.53
C ALA A 117 -7.87 15.86 -12.41
N ASP A 118 -6.54 15.70 -12.36
CA ASP A 118 -5.61 16.41 -13.24
C ASP A 118 -5.65 15.89 -14.70
N ARG A 119 -6.04 14.62 -14.89
CA ARG A 119 -6.10 13.95 -16.20
C ARG A 119 -7.36 14.24 -17.02
N ASP A 120 -8.39 14.85 -16.43
CA ASP A 120 -9.58 15.33 -17.16
C ASP A 120 -9.26 16.43 -18.22
N ARG A 121 -7.97 16.78 -18.39
CA ARG A 121 -7.44 17.69 -19.42
C ARG A 121 -6.67 17.01 -20.57
N GLY A 122 -6.52 15.67 -20.61
CA GLY A 122 -5.71 14.96 -21.62
C GLY A 122 -6.29 13.63 -22.12
N PRO A 123 -5.69 12.97 -23.14
CA PRO A 123 -6.26 11.78 -23.77
C PRO A 123 -6.25 10.56 -22.84
N SER A 124 -7.39 9.89 -22.81
CA SER A 124 -7.77 8.85 -21.86
C SER A 124 -7.02 7.53 -22.10
N PHE A 125 -6.22 7.10 -21.12
CA PHE A 125 -5.86 5.68 -20.94
C PHE A 125 -6.41 5.21 -19.58
N PRO A 126 -7.72 4.94 -19.45
CA PRO A 126 -8.43 4.94 -18.16
C PRO A 126 -8.38 3.62 -17.36
N ASP A 127 -7.91 2.49 -17.91
CA ASP A 127 -8.17 1.18 -17.27
C ASP A 127 -7.30 0.84 -16.05
N ARG A 128 -6.01 1.20 -16.05
CA ARG A 128 -5.07 0.72 -15.02
C ARG A 128 -5.25 1.45 -13.68
N ASP A 129 -5.39 2.76 -13.73
CA ASP A 129 -5.57 3.60 -12.54
C ASP A 129 -6.94 3.29 -11.89
N HIS A 130 -7.98 3.08 -12.70
CA HIS A 130 -9.31 2.71 -12.20
C HIS A 130 -9.29 1.34 -11.51
N SER A 131 -8.64 0.34 -12.13
CA SER A 131 -8.50 -1.00 -11.54
C SER A 131 -7.73 -1.00 -10.22
N CYS A 132 -6.65 -0.21 -10.12
CA CYS A 132 -5.91 -0.04 -8.87
C CYS A 132 -6.77 0.65 -7.81
N LEU A 133 -7.52 1.70 -8.19
CA LEU A 133 -8.41 2.41 -7.28
C LEU A 133 -9.51 1.49 -6.74
N GLU A 134 -10.18 0.72 -7.60
CA GLU A 134 -11.18 -0.26 -7.19
C GLU A 134 -10.61 -1.27 -6.19
N LEU A 135 -9.40 -1.77 -6.45
CA LEU A 135 -8.76 -2.74 -5.58
C LEU A 135 -8.36 -2.15 -4.22
N LEU A 136 -7.85 -0.92 -4.20
CA LEU A 136 -7.52 -0.21 -2.96
C LEU A 136 -8.77 0.10 -2.13
N LEU A 137 -9.86 0.55 -2.77
CA LEU A 137 -11.14 0.83 -2.09
C LEU A 137 -11.73 -0.42 -1.44
N ARG A 138 -11.46 -1.61 -1.99
CA ARG A 138 -11.88 -2.87 -1.37
C ARG A 138 -11.19 -3.15 -0.03
N ALA A 139 -10.03 -2.57 0.22
CA ALA A 139 -9.23 -2.85 1.42
C ALA A 139 -9.49 -1.89 2.60
N VAL A 140 -10.24 -0.79 2.40
CA VAL A 140 -10.38 0.28 3.39
C VAL A 140 -11.84 0.42 3.85
N ALA A 141 -12.07 0.51 5.16
CA ALA A 141 -13.37 0.88 5.70
C ALA A 141 -13.60 2.39 5.46
N CYS A 142 -14.81 2.77 5.04
CA CYS A 142 -15.15 4.10 4.55
C CYS A 142 -14.52 5.28 5.31
N GLU A 143 -14.30 6.36 4.55
CA GLU A 143 -13.71 7.61 4.99
C GLU A 143 -14.70 8.39 5.89
N HIS A 144 -14.82 8.02 7.16
CA HIS A 144 -15.59 8.78 8.15
C HIS A 144 -14.66 9.33 9.25
N GLY A 145 -14.23 10.59 9.09
CA GLY A 145 -13.59 11.44 10.12
C GLY A 145 -12.15 11.04 10.48
N SER A 146 -11.19 11.92 10.70
CA SER A 146 -11.16 13.37 10.86
C SER A 146 -9.98 13.90 10.07
N VAL A 147 -10.06 15.15 9.61
CA VAL A 147 -8.92 15.88 9.05
C VAL A 147 -7.99 16.26 10.21
N ASP A 148 -7.33 15.27 10.81
CA ASP A 148 -6.18 15.50 11.67
C ASP A 148 -4.94 15.21 10.83
N GLY A 149 -4.40 16.28 10.25
CA GLY A 149 -3.04 16.32 9.72
C GLY A 149 -2.71 15.23 8.71
N PHE A 150 -3.48 15.09 7.63
CA PHE A 150 -2.91 14.50 6.42
C PHE A 150 -1.87 15.49 5.89
N GLY A 151 -0.62 15.31 6.32
CA GLY A 151 0.52 16.00 5.75
C GLY A 151 0.43 15.86 4.24
N SER A 152 0.34 16.99 3.55
CA SER A 152 0.45 17.06 2.10
C SER A 152 1.62 16.19 1.68
N PHE A 153 1.35 15.15 0.88
CA PHE A 153 2.40 14.52 0.11
C PHE A 153 2.76 15.55 -0.96
N ASP A 154 3.69 16.43 -0.62
CA ASP A 154 4.35 17.26 -1.60
C ASP A 154 5.05 16.31 -2.59
N GLU A 155 5.05 16.67 -3.87
CA GLU A 155 5.73 15.95 -4.96
C GLU A 155 7.26 15.79 -4.72
N SER A 156 7.76 16.29 -3.59
CA SER A 156 9.07 15.99 -3.03
C SER A 156 8.89 15.44 -1.62
N GLY A 157 8.94 14.12 -1.44
CA GLY A 157 8.63 13.47 -0.17
C GLY A 157 9.56 13.88 0.99
N TYR A 158 9.15 14.83 1.81
CA TYR A 158 9.75 15.10 3.12
C TYR A 158 8.65 15.02 4.19
N ALA A 159 8.84 14.16 5.19
CA ALA A 159 8.20 14.35 6.49
C ALA A 159 9.29 14.89 7.41
N VAL A 160 9.13 16.13 7.87
CA VAL A 160 9.94 16.70 8.94
C VAL A 160 9.30 16.29 10.26
N ASP A 161 10.11 15.72 11.15
CA ASP A 161 9.77 15.46 12.55
C ASP A 161 9.83 16.81 13.28
N GLU A 162 8.73 17.28 13.87
CA GLU A 162 8.78 18.43 14.79
C GLU A 162 8.20 18.08 16.15
N SER A 163 9.10 18.04 17.13
CA SER A 163 8.81 18.34 18.54
C SER A 163 8.97 19.84 18.76
N GLY A 164 8.01 20.46 19.47
CA GLY A 164 8.15 21.80 20.06
C GLY A 164 7.06 22.77 19.63
N GLY A 165 6.22 23.20 20.58
CA GLY A 165 5.00 23.99 20.31
C GLY A 165 5.18 25.51 20.28
N ASN A 166 4.11 26.20 19.86
CA ASN A 166 3.37 27.19 20.66
C ASN A 166 2.15 27.68 19.87
N GLU A 167 1.15 28.11 20.63
CA GLU A 167 -0.14 28.67 20.22
C GLU A 167 0.02 29.95 19.39
N ASP A 168 -0.86 30.16 18.41
CA ASP A 168 -1.47 31.47 18.13
C ASP A 168 -2.73 31.29 17.26
N GLU A 169 -3.84 31.89 17.73
CA GLU A 169 -5.12 32.00 17.05
C GLU A 169 -5.03 32.89 15.80
N SER A 170 -5.61 32.44 14.67
CA SER A 170 -6.29 33.36 13.75
C SER A 170 -7.27 32.60 12.85
N GLY A 171 -8.54 32.96 12.97
CA GLY A 171 -9.65 32.40 12.20
C GLY A 171 -9.54 32.66 10.69
N GLY A 172 -10.04 31.70 9.93
CA GLY A 172 -10.24 31.80 8.49
C GLY A 172 -11.23 30.74 8.03
N ASN A 173 -12.46 31.17 7.77
CA ASN A 173 -13.49 30.37 7.11
C ASN A 173 -12.93 29.71 5.85
N LYS A 174 -13.01 28.39 5.77
CA LYS A 174 -12.92 27.69 4.50
C LYS A 174 -14.24 27.00 4.26
N ASP A 175 -14.94 27.58 3.29
CA ASP A 175 -16.20 27.13 2.77
C ASP A 175 -16.16 25.64 2.44
N GLU A 176 -17.16 24.96 2.97
CA GLU A 176 -17.58 23.62 2.60
C GLU A 176 -17.90 23.61 1.10
N SER A 177 -16.95 23.15 0.28
CA SER A 177 -17.23 22.76 -1.11
C SER A 177 -17.15 21.26 -1.23
N GLY A 178 -18.33 20.65 -1.25
CA GLY A 178 -18.54 19.22 -1.20
C GLY A 178 -18.28 18.48 -2.51
N CYS A 179 -18.04 17.18 -2.35
CA CYS A 179 -18.69 16.14 -3.14
C CYS A 179 -18.86 14.87 -2.27
N GLY A 180 -19.64 14.99 -1.19
CA GLY A 180 -21.02 14.53 -1.22
C GLY A 180 -21.37 13.25 -1.99
N VAL A 181 -20.72 12.13 -1.69
CA VAL A 181 -21.47 10.86 -1.60
C VAL A 181 -20.95 10.10 -0.38
N ASN A 182 -21.65 10.22 0.74
CA ASN A 182 -21.58 9.24 1.81
C ASN A 182 -22.17 7.94 1.27
N VAL A 183 -21.41 7.19 0.46
CA VAL A 183 -21.73 5.80 0.18
C VAL A 183 -21.51 5.10 1.51
N VAL A 184 -22.58 4.96 2.30
CA VAL A 184 -22.53 4.17 3.51
C VAL A 184 -22.06 2.78 3.06
N PRO A 185 -20.88 2.33 3.51
CA PRO A 185 -20.38 1.04 3.09
C PRO A 185 -21.40 0.00 3.50
N ALA A 186 -21.71 -0.92 2.58
CA ALA A 186 -22.51 -2.07 2.94
C ALA A 186 -21.90 -2.73 4.20
N LEU A 187 -22.76 -3.16 5.13
CA LEU A 187 -22.32 -3.83 6.36
C LEU A 187 -21.31 -4.96 6.08
N LEU A 188 -21.49 -5.65 4.95
CA LEU A 188 -20.59 -6.68 4.46
C LEU A 188 -19.14 -6.18 4.23
N HIS A 189 -18.98 -4.97 3.70
CA HIS A 189 -17.67 -4.37 3.48
C HIS A 189 -16.99 -3.96 4.79
N LEU A 190 -17.75 -3.39 5.73
CA LEU A 190 -17.26 -3.09 7.08
C LEU A 190 -16.81 -4.37 7.79
N ALA A 191 -17.60 -5.43 7.70
CA ALA A 191 -17.27 -6.75 8.25
C ALA A 191 -15.97 -7.30 7.63
N ARG A 192 -15.80 -7.21 6.30
CA ARG A 192 -14.55 -7.60 5.64
C ARG A 192 -13.35 -6.83 6.18
N CYS A 193 -13.44 -5.51 6.31
CA CYS A 193 -12.34 -4.70 6.82
C CYS A 193 -12.02 -5.06 8.28
N ALA A 194 -13.04 -5.25 9.12
CA ALA A 194 -12.87 -5.66 10.51
C ALA A 194 -12.21 -7.05 10.63
N VAL A 195 -12.67 -8.04 9.85
CA VAL A 195 -12.07 -9.39 9.83
C VAL A 195 -10.63 -9.34 9.35
N ARG A 196 -10.35 -8.62 8.25
CA ARG A 196 -8.99 -8.46 7.73
C ARG A 196 -8.08 -7.75 8.74
N LYS A 197 -8.57 -6.73 9.44
CA LYS A 197 -7.82 -6.04 10.51
C LYS A 197 -7.47 -7.00 11.65
N ALA A 198 -8.44 -7.78 12.14
CA ALA A 198 -8.19 -8.79 13.17
C ALA A 198 -7.18 -9.87 12.71
N LEU A 199 -7.29 -10.34 11.46
CA LEU A 199 -6.32 -11.28 10.90
C LEU A 199 -4.94 -10.66 10.72
N HIS A 200 -4.88 -9.39 10.31
CA HIS A 200 -3.65 -8.64 10.19
C HIS A 200 -2.95 -8.59 11.54
N GLU A 201 -3.60 -8.09 12.60
CA GLU A 201 -3.05 -7.98 13.96
C GLU A 201 -2.43 -9.31 14.46
N ASN A 202 -3.02 -10.45 14.09
CA ASN A 202 -2.55 -11.79 14.47
C ASN A 202 -1.45 -12.41 13.57
N PHE A 203 -0.96 -11.68 12.56
CA PHE A 203 -0.05 -12.20 11.51
C PHE A 203 -0.64 -13.38 10.73
N SER A 204 -1.97 -13.34 10.53
CA SER A 204 -2.72 -14.40 9.87
C SER A 204 -3.17 -14.01 8.47
N LEU A 205 -2.86 -12.82 7.94
CA LEU A 205 -3.11 -12.51 6.52
C LEU A 205 -1.92 -12.96 5.66
N PRO A 206 -2.13 -13.66 4.52
CA PRO A 206 -3.42 -14.17 4.01
C PRO A 206 -3.81 -15.55 4.57
N HIS A 207 -2.90 -16.28 5.22
CA HIS A 207 -3.03 -17.73 5.51
C HIS A 207 -4.21 -18.14 6.41
N GLY A 208 -4.73 -17.23 7.21
CA GLY A 208 -5.82 -17.43 8.15
C GLY A 208 -7.20 -17.27 7.51
N ILE A 209 -7.32 -16.60 6.37
CA ILE A 209 -8.59 -16.47 5.62
C ILE A 209 -9.17 -17.85 5.27
N PRO A 210 -8.43 -18.78 4.64
CA PRO A 210 -8.96 -20.10 4.28
C PRO A 210 -9.25 -21.02 5.50
N GLN A 211 -8.78 -20.65 6.70
CA GLN A 211 -8.99 -21.43 7.93
C GLN A 211 -10.27 -21.02 8.66
N LEU A 212 -10.93 -19.94 8.24
CA LEU A 212 -12.17 -19.48 8.85
C LEU A 212 -13.32 -20.45 8.54
N PRO A 213 -14.22 -20.72 9.50
CA PRO A 213 -15.39 -21.57 9.30
C PRO A 213 -16.50 -20.80 8.56
N VAL A 214 -16.21 -20.32 7.35
CA VAL A 214 -17.13 -19.54 6.51
C VAL A 214 -17.26 -20.16 5.11
N PRO A 215 -18.38 -19.93 4.40
CA PRO A 215 -18.55 -20.39 3.02
C PRO A 215 -17.43 -19.89 2.09
N ARG A 216 -17.10 -20.68 1.05
CA ARG A 216 -16.03 -20.36 0.09
C ARG A 216 -16.25 -19.01 -0.62
N SER A 217 -17.50 -18.63 -0.87
CA SER A 217 -17.83 -17.31 -1.45
C SER A 217 -17.38 -16.15 -0.55
N LEU A 218 -17.48 -16.29 0.78
CA LEU A 218 -16.99 -15.29 1.72
C LEU A 218 -15.46 -15.33 1.84
N VAL A 219 -14.83 -16.49 1.70
CA VAL A 219 -13.36 -16.61 1.64
C VAL A 219 -12.80 -15.80 0.47
N SER A 220 -13.34 -15.99 -0.74
CA SER A 220 -12.94 -15.20 -1.92
C SER A 220 -13.17 -13.70 -1.71
N TYR A 221 -14.33 -13.31 -1.16
CA TYR A 221 -14.62 -11.92 -0.84
C TYR A 221 -13.63 -11.30 0.16
N LEU A 222 -13.22 -12.06 1.17
CA LEU A 222 -12.24 -11.64 2.17
C LEU A 222 -10.82 -11.54 1.61
N ASP A 223 -10.43 -12.39 0.65
CA ASP A 223 -9.09 -12.39 0.05
C ASP A 223 -8.87 -11.29 -1.00
N LEU A 224 -9.91 -10.49 -1.27
CA LEU A 224 -9.92 -9.42 -2.29
C LEU A 224 -9.79 -9.94 -3.73
N GLU A 225 -9.74 -11.26 -3.92
CA GLU A 225 -9.86 -11.94 -5.20
C GLU A 225 -11.30 -11.82 -5.71
N CYS A 226 -11.43 -11.48 -7.00
CA CYS A 226 -12.72 -11.41 -7.70
C CYS A 226 -12.93 -12.67 -8.53
#